data_AF-A0A098MBQ7-F1
#
_entry.id   AF-A0A098MBQ7-F1
#
_cell.length_a   1.000
_cell.length_b   1.000
_cell.length_c   1.000
_cell.angle_alpha   90.00
_cell.angle_beta   90.00
_cell.angle_gamma   90.00
#
_symmetry.space_group_name_H-M   'P 1'
#
loop_
_entity.id
_entity.type
_entity.pdbx_description
1 polymer ?
#
loop_
_entity_poly.entity_id
_entity_poly.type
_entity_poly.pdbx_seq_one_letter_code
_entity_poly.pdbx_strand_id
1 'polypeptide(L)'
;MLNALKRIVAVGTSGLLLFSALVITGGGTINAAAVAGDSGQDVFNIVALGDSITAGYEPGMTDPNTKPYGYAERLLEQGWYHGRASLTNYGILGLTTAGLRNYTGAISTGAAITPEGIQVGLLDPRITQFAGLTVQIGTELKSADLITITIGGNDVSSLFLKVKEMTDVDFQSQLEQRLTDYTTNVTAVLQNIRAVNPQSTIILADQYQPAPSIALGPNYAQLMTAAARMTTTVESVAASMNREGAPVRVAHVAERFAGVEGSLTHIIGIGKADFHPTQLGYEKIARVFAELQWGEYRTPAVAVMTPSSAPMSIVVKGIELNTPNKPILKNGQNFLALKDVLNAVGATGKWDNKTSSATILYGGRTVVITIGAKNIKVNGQNVAIDTPAFLQKVGKEDKTYLPLAALATGLGFDVKYSGQLRTAFINP
;
A
#
# COMPACT_ATOMS: atom_id res chain seq x y z
N MET A 1 29.58 51.28 -11.72
CA MET A 1 28.41 52.16 -11.51
C MET A 1 27.15 51.31 -11.54
N LEU A 2 26.20 51.58 -10.64
CA LEU A 2 24.73 51.34 -10.67
C LEU A 2 24.21 50.05 -11.33
N ASN A 3 23.58 49.12 -10.59
CA ASN A 3 22.16 49.13 -10.16
C ASN A 3 21.15 48.91 -11.32
N ALA A 4 20.00 48.23 -11.17
CA ALA A 4 19.50 47.25 -10.19
C ALA A 4 18.06 46.84 -10.59
N LEU A 5 17.62 45.59 -10.33
CA LEU A 5 16.29 45.14 -9.80
C LEU A 5 16.25 43.59 -9.90
N LYS A 6 16.01 42.75 -8.86
CA LYS A 6 14.91 42.62 -7.86
C LYS A 6 13.54 42.40 -8.56
N ARG A 7 12.73 41.34 -8.34
CA ARG A 7 12.27 40.56 -7.15
C ARG A 7 11.58 39.25 -7.67
N ILE A 8 11.26 38.16 -6.95
CA ILE A 8 11.42 37.73 -5.53
C ILE A 8 11.44 36.16 -5.42
N VAL A 9 11.31 35.61 -4.21
CA VAL A 9 11.38 34.22 -3.71
C VAL A 9 10.10 33.38 -3.84
N ALA A 10 10.22 32.05 -3.98
CA ALA A 10 9.36 31.06 -3.31
C ALA A 10 10.19 29.86 -2.81
N VAL A 11 10.28 29.68 -1.48
CA VAL A 11 10.95 28.51 -0.86
C VAL A 11 9.91 27.43 -0.61
N GLY A 12 10.09 26.27 -1.25
CA GLY A 12 9.35 25.05 -0.91
C GLY A 12 10.13 24.25 0.12
N THR A 13 9.58 24.10 1.33
CA THR A 13 10.19 23.28 2.39
C THR A 13 9.84 21.81 2.18
N SER A 14 10.80 21.03 1.68
CA SER A 14 10.72 19.57 1.60
C SER A 14 10.59 18.94 2.98
N GLY A 15 9.54 18.14 3.20
CA GLY A 15 9.40 17.33 4.41
C GLY A 15 10.35 16.13 4.37
N LEU A 16 11.43 16.18 5.14
CA LEU A 16 12.33 15.02 5.32
C LEU A 16 11.58 13.85 5.98
N LEU A 17 11.76 12.66 5.44
CA LEU A 17 11.46 11.40 6.12
C LEU A 17 12.56 11.11 7.14
N LEU A 18 12.24 11.18 8.42
CA LEU A 18 13.11 10.70 9.50
C LEU A 18 13.08 9.17 9.56
N PHE A 19 14.11 8.53 9.02
CA PHE A 19 14.43 7.14 9.33
C PHE A 19 14.97 7.05 10.76
N SER A 20 14.28 6.32 11.63
CA SER A 20 14.72 6.07 13.01
C SER A 20 15.65 4.87 13.10
N ALA A 21 16.91 5.04 12.69
CA ALA A 21 17.99 4.10 12.97
C ALA A 21 18.81 4.61 14.18
N LEU A 22 18.51 4.09 15.38
CA LEU A 22 19.15 4.56 16.61
C LEU A 22 20.45 3.79 16.91
N VAL A 23 21.58 4.28 16.38
CA VAL A 23 22.92 3.86 16.85
C VAL A 23 23.35 4.78 17.99
N ILE A 24 23.56 4.21 19.18
CA ILE A 24 23.86 4.96 20.39
C ILE A 24 25.37 5.11 20.58
N THR A 25 25.90 6.34 20.53
CA THR A 25 27.17 6.70 21.18
C THR A 25 27.14 8.12 21.76
N GLY A 26 27.02 8.23 23.09
CA GLY A 26 27.68 9.26 23.90
C GLY A 26 27.05 10.67 24.04
N GLY A 27 26.39 10.91 25.18
CA GLY A 27 26.56 12.17 25.95
C GLY A 27 25.50 13.27 25.82
N GLY A 28 24.51 13.28 26.72
CA GLY A 28 23.61 14.44 26.92
C GLY A 28 22.22 14.06 27.43
N THR A 29 22.04 13.97 28.74
CA THR A 29 20.79 13.47 29.36
C THR A 29 19.67 14.51 29.44
N ILE A 30 18.52 14.25 28.79
CA ILE A 30 17.21 14.72 29.27
C ILE A 30 16.20 13.57 29.15
N ASN A 31 15.70 13.08 30.28
CA ASN A 31 14.72 11.99 30.33
C ASN A 31 13.33 12.48 29.90
N ALA A 32 12.93 12.17 28.66
CA ALA A 32 11.52 11.98 28.34
C ALA A 32 11.14 10.55 28.76
N ALA A 33 10.58 10.40 29.96
CA ALA A 33 10.12 9.10 30.44
C ALA A 33 9.06 8.55 29.48
N ALA A 34 9.35 7.38 28.89
CA ALA A 34 8.38 6.68 28.06
C ALA A 34 7.13 6.39 28.90
N VAL A 35 6.01 7.02 28.55
CA VAL A 35 4.69 6.50 28.96
C VAL A 35 4.46 5.27 28.12
N ALA A 36 5.00 4.15 28.61
CA ALA A 36 4.78 2.81 28.07
C ALA A 36 3.32 2.42 28.28
N GLY A 37 2.46 2.98 27.44
CA GLY A 37 1.14 2.45 27.13
C GLY A 37 1.26 1.53 25.94
N ASP A 38 1.96 0.39 26.14
CA ASP A 38 1.86 -0.76 25.25
C ASP A 38 0.42 -1.27 25.30
N SER A 39 -0.43 -0.70 24.45
CA SER A 39 -1.64 -1.37 24.01
C SER A 39 -1.23 -2.18 22.80
N GLY A 40 -0.84 -3.44 23.03
CA GLY A 40 -0.60 -4.44 22.00
C GLY A 40 -1.89 -4.65 21.20
N GLN A 41 -2.08 -3.82 20.19
CA GLN A 41 -3.19 -3.87 19.27
C GLN A 41 -2.71 -4.50 17.97
N ASP A 42 -3.38 -5.56 17.55
CA ASP A 42 -3.04 -6.30 16.35
C ASP A 42 -3.04 -5.37 15.13
N VAL A 43 -1.88 -5.26 14.47
CA VAL A 43 -1.72 -4.57 13.19
C VAL A 43 -1.61 -5.64 12.13
N PHE A 44 -2.52 -5.63 11.15
CA PHE A 44 -2.50 -6.55 10.03
C PHE A 44 -1.37 -6.19 9.08
N ASN A 45 -0.34 -7.04 9.00
CA ASN A 45 0.89 -6.78 8.27
C ASN A 45 0.85 -7.41 6.88
N ILE A 46 0.88 -6.55 5.85
CA ILE A 46 0.95 -6.95 4.46
C ILE A 46 2.41 -6.86 3.98
N VAL A 47 2.96 -7.94 3.42
CA VAL A 47 4.25 -7.90 2.72
C VAL A 47 4.05 -8.25 1.25
N ALA A 48 4.35 -7.31 0.36
CA ALA A 48 4.25 -7.51 -1.07
C ALA A 48 5.63 -7.84 -1.66
N LEU A 49 5.76 -8.98 -2.33
CA LEU A 49 6.97 -9.44 -3.03
C LEU A 49 6.67 -9.58 -4.51
N GLY A 50 7.62 -9.26 -5.39
CA GLY A 50 7.43 -9.53 -6.81
C GLY A 50 8.22 -8.63 -7.75
N ASP A 51 7.68 -8.48 -8.95
CA ASP A 51 8.26 -7.69 -10.02
C ASP A 51 7.78 -6.21 -10.01
N SER A 52 7.82 -5.57 -11.18
CA SER A 52 7.37 -4.21 -11.40
C SER A 52 5.87 -3.98 -11.16
N ILE A 53 5.04 -5.02 -11.23
CA ILE A 53 3.61 -4.92 -10.90
C ILE A 53 3.44 -4.78 -9.38
N THR A 54 4.20 -5.54 -8.58
CA THR A 54 4.28 -5.32 -7.13
C THR A 54 4.86 -3.94 -6.81
N ALA A 55 5.87 -3.50 -7.57
CA ALA A 55 6.47 -2.18 -7.39
C ALA A 55 5.52 -1.02 -7.70
N GLY A 56 4.35 -1.26 -8.30
CA GLY A 56 3.40 -0.22 -8.72
C GLY A 56 3.95 0.68 -9.82
N TYR A 57 4.78 0.14 -10.71
CA TYR A 57 5.42 0.89 -11.80
C TYR A 57 4.43 1.36 -12.87
N GLU A 58 4.57 2.61 -13.31
CA GLU A 58 3.98 3.13 -14.55
C GLU A 58 5.08 3.77 -15.43
N PRO A 59 4.87 3.81 -16.76
CA PRO A 59 5.81 4.46 -17.68
C PRO A 59 6.10 5.91 -17.29
N GLY A 60 7.39 6.26 -17.27
CA GLY A 60 7.84 7.59 -16.86
C GLY A 60 8.19 7.74 -15.37
N MET A 61 7.96 6.71 -14.54
CA MET A 61 8.55 6.64 -13.19
C MET A 61 10.07 6.45 -13.28
N THR A 62 10.82 7.55 -13.31
CA THR A 62 12.29 7.59 -13.43
C THR A 62 13.01 7.99 -12.14
N ASP A 63 12.34 8.72 -11.24
CA ASP A 63 12.88 9.05 -9.92
C ASP A 63 12.61 7.90 -8.94
N PRO A 64 13.64 7.24 -8.37
CA PRO A 64 13.46 6.14 -7.40
C PRO A 64 12.81 6.58 -6.08
N ASN A 65 12.71 7.89 -5.82
CA ASN A 65 11.98 8.46 -4.68
C ASN A 65 10.48 8.66 -4.94
N THR A 66 10.03 8.44 -6.18
CA THR A 66 8.60 8.48 -6.51
C THR A 66 7.90 7.39 -5.73
N LYS A 67 6.98 7.77 -4.83
CA LYS A 67 6.14 6.78 -4.14
C LYS A 67 5.20 6.14 -5.17
N PRO A 68 5.27 4.82 -5.40
CA PRO A 68 4.31 4.15 -6.25
C PRO A 68 2.91 4.26 -5.67
N TYR A 69 1.92 4.13 -6.54
CA TYR A 69 0.54 3.93 -6.15
C TYR A 69 -0.05 2.84 -7.06
N GLY A 70 0.38 1.61 -6.77
CA GLY A 70 0.01 0.40 -7.50
C GLY A 70 -1.14 -0.34 -6.82
N TYR A 71 -1.13 -1.67 -6.93
CA TYR A 71 -2.14 -2.50 -6.27
C TYR A 71 -1.89 -2.63 -4.76
N ALA A 72 -0.62 -2.67 -4.33
CA ALA A 72 -0.26 -2.92 -2.94
C ALA A 72 -0.69 -1.78 -2.02
N GLU A 73 -0.49 -0.53 -2.45
CA GLU A 73 -0.90 0.65 -1.69
C GLU A 73 -2.43 0.77 -1.59
N ARG A 74 -3.16 0.39 -2.65
CA ARG A 74 -4.64 0.26 -2.60
C ARG A 74 -5.08 -0.87 -1.66
N LEU A 75 -4.35 -1.98 -1.63
CA LEU A 75 -4.66 -3.10 -0.74
C LEU A 75 -4.44 -2.71 0.74
N LEU A 76 -3.46 -1.87 1.04
CA LEU A 76 -3.28 -1.25 2.35
C LEU A 76 -4.47 -0.35 2.72
N GLU A 77 -4.97 0.47 1.78
CA GLU A 77 -6.18 1.28 1.99
C GLU A 77 -7.42 0.42 2.27
N GLN A 78 -7.54 -0.73 1.62
CA GLN A 78 -8.56 -1.73 1.97
C GLN A 78 -8.33 -2.30 3.37
N GLY A 79 -7.09 -2.63 3.75
CA GLY A 79 -6.75 -3.03 5.12
C GLY A 79 -7.20 -2.02 6.19
N TRP A 80 -7.13 -0.72 5.90
CA TRP A 80 -7.61 0.33 6.81
C TRP A 80 -9.13 0.40 6.97
N TYR A 81 -9.92 -0.20 6.07
CA TYR A 81 -11.35 -0.45 6.30
C TYR A 81 -11.62 -1.63 7.26
N HIS A 82 -10.66 -2.52 7.48
CA HIS A 82 -10.82 -3.70 8.34
C HIS A 82 -10.07 -3.63 9.67
N GLY A 83 -9.17 -2.66 9.84
CA GLY A 83 -8.52 -2.37 11.12
C GLY A 83 -7.22 -1.58 10.97
N ARG A 84 -6.33 -1.70 11.97
CA ARG A 84 -4.96 -1.21 11.84
C ARG A 84 -4.22 -2.10 10.84
N ALA A 85 -3.60 -1.51 9.82
CA ALA A 85 -2.87 -2.26 8.80
C ALA A 85 -1.57 -1.55 8.39
N SER A 86 -0.56 -2.35 8.07
CA SER A 86 0.74 -1.94 7.58
C SER A 86 1.06 -2.61 6.23
N LEU A 87 1.97 -2.00 5.47
CA LEU A 87 2.48 -2.55 4.21
C LEU A 87 3.98 -2.33 4.14
N THR A 88 4.72 -3.39 3.78
CA THR A 88 6.03 -3.23 3.13
C THR A 88 5.98 -3.78 1.71
N ASN A 89 6.51 -3.02 0.77
CA ASN A 89 6.50 -3.33 -0.66
C ASN A 89 7.93 -3.56 -1.15
N TYR A 90 8.22 -4.79 -1.58
CA TYR A 90 9.50 -5.24 -2.12
C TYR A 90 9.38 -5.68 -3.59
N GLY A 91 8.62 -4.93 -4.39
CA GLY A 91 8.57 -5.10 -5.84
C GLY A 91 9.84 -4.60 -6.53
N ILE A 92 10.47 -5.45 -7.34
CA ILE A 92 11.75 -5.19 -8.02
C ILE A 92 11.54 -5.15 -9.54
N LEU A 93 11.95 -4.05 -10.19
CA LEU A 93 11.76 -3.85 -11.63
C LEU A 93 12.53 -4.91 -12.44
N GLY A 94 11.83 -5.61 -13.34
CA GLY A 94 12.42 -6.65 -14.21
C GLY A 94 12.72 -7.99 -13.53
N LEU A 95 12.26 -8.22 -12.29
CA LEU A 95 12.46 -9.49 -11.60
C LEU A 95 11.72 -10.65 -12.30
N THR A 96 12.42 -11.77 -12.47
CA THR A 96 11.88 -13.04 -12.98
C THR A 96 11.56 -14.00 -11.84
N THR A 97 10.84 -15.09 -12.14
CA THR A 97 10.59 -16.15 -11.14
C THR A 97 11.89 -16.73 -10.57
N ALA A 98 12.92 -16.92 -11.40
CA ALA A 98 14.23 -17.40 -10.99
C ALA A 98 14.93 -16.41 -10.04
N GLY A 99 14.81 -15.11 -10.33
CA GLY A 99 15.34 -14.04 -9.46
C GLY A 99 14.66 -14.01 -8.09
N LEU A 100 13.33 -14.08 -8.07
CA LEU A 100 12.56 -14.13 -6.82
C LEU A 100 12.87 -15.39 -6.00
N ARG A 101 13.08 -16.54 -6.66
CA ARG A 101 13.50 -17.79 -6.02
C ARG A 101 14.86 -17.66 -5.33
N ASN A 102 15.86 -17.11 -6.03
CA ASN A 102 17.19 -16.91 -5.47
C ASN A 102 17.14 -15.96 -4.26
N TYR A 103 16.41 -14.84 -4.40
CA TYR A 103 16.29 -13.83 -3.35
C TYR A 103 15.55 -14.35 -2.11
N THR A 104 14.42 -15.04 -2.29
CA THR A 104 13.69 -15.65 -1.17
C THR A 104 14.49 -16.75 -0.47
N GLY A 105 15.38 -17.46 -1.18
CA GLY A 105 16.31 -18.42 -0.58
C GLY A 105 17.37 -17.76 0.32
N ALA A 106 17.90 -16.60 -0.08
CA ALA A 106 18.78 -15.83 0.79
C ALA A 106 18.03 -15.22 1.99
N ILE A 107 16.82 -14.70 1.77
CA ILE A 107 15.94 -14.20 2.84
C ILE A 107 15.63 -15.29 3.86
N SER A 108 15.29 -16.52 3.43
CA SER A 108 14.90 -17.61 4.32
C SER A 108 16.03 -18.12 5.21
N THR A 109 17.28 -17.87 4.82
CA THR A 109 18.50 -18.23 5.57
C THR A 109 19.18 -17.04 6.24
N GLY A 110 18.69 -15.81 6.03
CA GLY A 110 19.36 -14.57 6.46
C GLY A 110 20.71 -14.34 5.76
N ALA A 111 20.96 -15.00 4.63
CA ALA A 111 22.22 -14.90 3.91
C ALA A 111 22.37 -13.54 3.21
N ALA A 112 23.62 -13.11 3.05
CA ALA A 112 23.97 -12.00 2.17
C ALA A 112 23.84 -12.42 0.70
N ILE A 113 23.40 -11.50 -0.16
CA ILE A 113 23.27 -11.69 -1.61
C ILE A 113 23.72 -10.42 -2.33
N THR A 114 24.17 -10.53 -3.58
CA THR A 114 24.45 -9.36 -4.45
C THR A 114 23.32 -9.17 -5.46
N PRO A 115 23.21 -7.99 -6.12
CA PRO A 115 22.29 -7.80 -7.24
C PRO A 115 22.35 -8.91 -8.30
N GLU A 116 23.56 -9.34 -8.68
CA GLU A 116 23.81 -10.40 -9.67
C GLU A 116 23.42 -11.79 -9.12
N GLY A 117 23.60 -12.00 -7.81
CA GLY A 117 23.15 -13.21 -7.11
C GLY A 117 21.63 -13.33 -7.01
N ILE A 118 20.91 -12.20 -6.93
CA ILE A 118 19.46 -12.16 -7.13
C ILE A 118 19.18 -12.56 -8.58
N GLN A 119 19.58 -11.71 -9.53
CA GLN A 119 19.41 -11.94 -10.96
C GLN A 119 20.38 -11.08 -11.77
N VAL A 120 21.13 -11.73 -12.67
CA VAL A 120 22.05 -11.07 -13.60
C VAL A 120 21.30 -10.06 -14.48
N GLY A 121 21.82 -8.84 -14.56
CA GLY A 121 21.31 -7.80 -15.45
C GLY A 121 20.04 -7.09 -14.98
N LEU A 122 19.68 -7.17 -13.70
CA LEU A 122 18.61 -6.33 -13.14
C LEU A 122 18.91 -4.83 -13.31
N LEU A 123 17.90 -4.08 -13.76
CA LEU A 123 18.01 -2.64 -14.03
C LEU A 123 17.25 -1.78 -13.01
N ASP A 124 16.74 -2.36 -11.92
CA ASP A 124 16.11 -1.59 -10.84
C ASP A 124 17.16 -0.70 -10.15
N PRO A 125 17.01 0.63 -10.13
CA PRO A 125 17.98 1.54 -9.51
C PRO A 125 18.15 1.32 -7.99
N ARG A 126 17.24 0.57 -7.36
CA ARG A 126 17.22 0.24 -5.94
C ARG A 126 17.82 -1.14 -5.63
N ILE A 127 18.29 -1.90 -6.63
CA ILE A 127 18.66 -3.32 -6.43
C ILE A 127 19.76 -3.53 -5.39
N THR A 128 20.75 -2.63 -5.31
CA THR A 128 21.81 -2.68 -4.28
C THR A 128 21.25 -2.47 -2.88
N GLN A 129 20.20 -1.65 -2.72
CA GLN A 129 19.50 -1.50 -1.45
C GLN A 129 18.77 -2.80 -1.11
N PHE A 130 17.95 -3.33 -2.02
CA PHE A 130 17.20 -4.57 -1.80
C PHE A 130 18.12 -5.76 -1.42
N ALA A 131 19.24 -5.93 -2.12
CA ALA A 131 20.23 -6.96 -1.80
C ALA A 131 20.75 -6.90 -0.34
N GLY A 132 20.79 -5.70 0.26
CA GLY A 132 21.17 -5.49 1.68
C GLY A 132 20.05 -5.72 2.70
N LEU A 133 18.80 -5.99 2.28
CA LEU A 133 17.63 -6.08 3.16
C LEU A 133 17.22 -7.51 3.55
N THR A 134 17.97 -8.56 3.18
CA THR A 134 17.53 -9.96 3.35
C THR A 134 17.10 -10.31 4.78
N VAL A 135 17.86 -9.86 5.79
CA VAL A 135 17.56 -10.06 7.22
C VAL A 135 16.33 -9.27 7.68
N GLN A 136 16.15 -8.04 7.19
CA GLN A 136 14.97 -7.22 7.49
C GLN A 136 13.72 -7.87 6.89
N ILE A 137 13.76 -8.25 5.61
CA ILE A 137 12.64 -8.90 4.92
C ILE A 137 12.29 -10.23 5.59
N GLY A 138 13.28 -11.01 6.03
CA GLY A 138 13.04 -12.25 6.78
C GLY A 138 12.32 -12.00 8.12
N THR A 139 12.61 -10.87 8.78
CA THR A 139 11.93 -10.45 10.00
C THR A 139 10.48 -10.03 9.72
N GLU A 140 10.27 -9.20 8.69
CA GLU A 140 8.93 -8.70 8.33
C GLU A 140 8.02 -9.79 7.78
N LEU A 141 8.54 -10.69 6.94
CA LEU A 141 7.81 -11.88 6.46
C LEU A 141 7.39 -12.79 7.62
N LYS A 142 8.22 -12.94 8.66
CA LYS A 142 7.91 -13.75 9.84
C LYS A 142 6.71 -13.21 10.63
N SER A 143 6.48 -11.90 10.59
CA SER A 143 5.31 -11.21 11.19
C SER A 143 4.17 -10.93 10.22
N ALA A 144 4.28 -11.33 8.95
CA ALA A 144 3.26 -11.03 7.94
C ALA A 144 2.00 -11.89 8.14
N ASP A 145 0.83 -11.23 8.18
CA ASP A 145 -0.47 -11.90 8.14
C ASP A 145 -0.86 -12.27 6.70
N LEU A 146 -0.54 -11.36 5.76
CA LEU A 146 -0.76 -11.51 4.34
C LEU A 146 0.53 -11.26 3.55
N ILE A 147 0.86 -12.19 2.67
CA ILE A 147 1.93 -12.04 1.68
C ILE A 147 1.30 -12.01 0.29
N THR A 148 1.61 -10.98 -0.50
CA THR A 148 1.14 -10.86 -1.89
C THR A 148 2.27 -11.06 -2.88
N ILE A 149 2.01 -11.77 -3.97
CA ILE A 149 3.01 -12.08 -4.99
C ILE A 149 2.46 -11.80 -6.40
N THR A 150 3.13 -10.93 -7.15
CA THR A 150 2.98 -10.86 -8.62
C THR A 150 4.34 -11.10 -9.27
N ILE A 151 4.46 -12.17 -10.04
CA ILE A 151 5.73 -12.56 -10.68
C ILE A 151 5.43 -13.44 -11.91
N GLY A 152 6.29 -13.35 -12.93
CA GLY A 152 6.26 -14.22 -14.11
C GLY A 152 6.11 -13.48 -15.44
N GLY A 153 5.65 -12.23 -15.42
CA GLY A 153 5.46 -11.43 -16.62
C GLY A 153 6.75 -11.24 -17.41
N ASN A 154 7.86 -11.01 -16.71
CA ASN A 154 9.19 -10.90 -17.33
C ASN A 154 9.64 -12.21 -18.01
N ASP A 155 9.37 -13.37 -17.38
CA ASP A 155 9.70 -14.71 -17.90
C ASP A 155 8.98 -15.01 -19.23
N VAL A 156 7.71 -14.60 -19.37
CA VAL A 156 6.88 -14.84 -20.57
C VAL A 156 6.85 -13.68 -21.57
N SER A 157 7.35 -12.50 -21.20
CA SER A 157 7.35 -11.27 -22.04
C SER A 157 7.87 -11.48 -23.46
N SER A 158 8.89 -12.34 -23.62
CA SER A 158 9.48 -12.68 -24.91
C SER A 158 8.51 -13.38 -25.89
N LEU A 159 7.59 -14.21 -25.38
CA LEU A 159 6.53 -14.86 -26.18
C LEU A 159 5.54 -13.82 -26.71
N PHE A 160 5.18 -12.85 -25.87
CA PHE A 160 4.31 -11.74 -26.25
C PHE A 160 4.95 -10.86 -27.32
N LEU A 161 6.19 -10.41 -27.10
CA LEU A 161 6.90 -9.50 -27.99
C LEU A 161 7.20 -10.12 -29.37
N LYS A 162 7.40 -11.44 -29.44
CA LYS A 162 7.79 -12.15 -30.68
C LYS A 162 6.67 -12.97 -31.31
N VAL A 163 5.44 -12.92 -30.80
CA VAL A 163 4.34 -13.79 -31.30
C VAL A 163 4.11 -13.71 -32.82
N LYS A 164 4.41 -12.58 -33.45
CA LYS A 164 4.29 -12.35 -34.91
C LYS A 164 5.45 -12.90 -35.74
N GLU A 165 6.54 -13.32 -35.08
CA GLU A 165 7.80 -13.81 -35.67
C GLU A 165 8.00 -15.32 -35.47
N MET A 166 7.14 -15.97 -34.65
CA MET A 166 7.29 -17.36 -34.22
C MET A 166 6.35 -18.29 -35.00
N THR A 167 6.77 -19.53 -35.22
CA THR A 167 5.83 -20.59 -35.62
C THR A 167 4.99 -21.04 -34.41
N ASP A 168 3.81 -21.61 -34.65
CA ASP A 168 2.99 -22.16 -33.56
C ASP A 168 3.73 -23.25 -32.77
N VAL A 169 4.58 -24.04 -33.44
CA VAL A 169 5.38 -25.10 -32.80
C VAL A 169 6.43 -24.49 -31.87
N ASP A 170 7.17 -23.47 -32.33
CA ASP A 170 8.16 -22.77 -31.50
C ASP A 170 7.52 -22.03 -30.33
N PHE A 171 6.35 -21.42 -30.56
CA PHE A 171 5.58 -20.75 -29.53
C PHE A 171 5.12 -21.72 -28.44
N GLN A 172 4.51 -22.86 -28.80
CA GLN A 172 4.08 -23.85 -27.82
C GLN A 172 5.28 -24.45 -27.07
N SER A 173 6.36 -24.82 -27.77
CA SER A 173 7.58 -25.36 -27.15
C SER A 173 8.19 -24.40 -26.12
N GLN A 174 8.29 -23.11 -26.45
CA GLN A 174 8.80 -22.11 -25.50
C GLN A 174 7.80 -21.82 -24.37
N LEU A 175 6.49 -21.88 -24.62
CA LEU A 175 5.48 -21.79 -23.57
C LEU A 175 5.60 -22.95 -22.57
N GLU A 176 5.70 -24.22 -23.02
CA GLU A 176 5.90 -25.37 -22.12
C GLU A 176 7.12 -25.18 -21.22
N GLN A 177 8.25 -24.72 -21.78
CA GLN A 177 9.45 -24.47 -21.00
C GLN A 177 9.21 -23.40 -19.94
N ARG A 178 8.57 -22.28 -20.29
CA ARG A 178 8.27 -21.20 -19.31
C ARG A 178 7.30 -21.64 -18.22
N LEU A 179 6.29 -22.46 -18.52
CA LEU A 179 5.39 -23.02 -17.51
C LEU A 179 6.12 -24.00 -16.58
N THR A 180 7.07 -24.78 -17.11
CA THR A 180 7.94 -25.69 -16.34
C THR A 180 8.91 -24.91 -15.42
N ASP A 181 9.54 -23.87 -15.96
CA ASP A 181 10.42 -22.95 -15.22
C ASP A 181 9.64 -22.25 -14.10
N TYR A 182 8.44 -21.72 -14.41
CA TYR A 182 7.54 -21.07 -13.45
C TYR A 182 7.15 -22.01 -12.32
N THR A 183 6.69 -23.23 -12.65
CA THR A 183 6.29 -24.26 -11.67
C THR A 183 7.43 -24.54 -10.70
N THR A 184 8.64 -24.76 -11.22
CA THR A 184 9.84 -25.05 -10.43
C THR A 184 10.19 -23.87 -9.51
N ASN A 185 10.25 -22.67 -10.08
CA ASN A 185 10.72 -21.48 -9.38
C ASN A 185 9.73 -20.99 -8.32
N VAL A 186 8.44 -20.90 -8.64
CA VAL A 186 7.42 -20.37 -7.73
C VAL A 186 7.08 -21.38 -6.62
N THR A 187 7.14 -22.69 -6.88
CA THR A 187 7.07 -23.69 -5.81
C THR A 187 8.19 -23.48 -4.78
N ALA A 188 9.43 -23.27 -5.24
CA ALA A 188 10.57 -22.98 -4.36
C ALA A 188 10.44 -21.62 -3.64
N VAL A 189 9.91 -20.57 -4.29
CA VAL A 189 9.55 -19.29 -3.63
C VAL A 189 8.58 -19.52 -2.47
N LEU A 190 7.50 -20.27 -2.70
CA LEU A 190 6.50 -20.57 -1.67
C LEU A 190 7.09 -21.43 -0.54
N GLN A 191 7.99 -22.37 -0.84
CA GLN A 191 8.72 -23.15 0.16
C GLN A 191 9.63 -22.27 1.03
N ASN A 192 10.40 -21.37 0.41
CA ASN A 192 11.25 -20.41 1.12
C ASN A 192 10.44 -19.50 2.06
N ILE A 193 9.32 -18.96 1.56
CA ILE A 193 8.39 -18.15 2.37
C ILE A 193 7.82 -18.97 3.52
N ARG A 194 7.43 -20.23 3.28
CA ARG A 194 6.88 -21.12 4.32
C ARG A 194 7.90 -21.56 5.37
N ALA A 195 9.20 -21.53 5.06
CA ALA A 195 10.27 -21.74 6.04
C ALA A 195 10.43 -20.55 7.00
N VAL A 196 10.15 -19.33 6.53
CA VAL A 196 10.16 -18.10 7.36
C VAL A 196 8.85 -17.93 8.13
N ASN A 197 7.72 -18.10 7.45
CA ASN A 197 6.38 -17.95 8.00
C ASN A 197 5.48 -19.13 7.59
N PRO A 198 5.31 -20.14 8.47
CA PRO A 198 4.52 -21.33 8.15
C PRO A 198 3.00 -21.11 8.20
N GLN A 199 2.50 -19.93 8.64
CA GLN A 199 1.09 -19.67 8.94
C GLN A 199 0.44 -18.56 8.09
N SER A 200 1.20 -17.67 7.44
CA SER A 200 0.64 -16.54 6.68
C SER A 200 -0.34 -16.95 5.59
N THR A 201 -1.33 -16.09 5.30
CA THR A 201 -2.05 -16.20 4.03
C THR A 201 -1.15 -15.71 2.90
N ILE A 202 -1.10 -16.45 1.79
CA ILE A 202 -0.40 -16.02 0.57
C ILE A 202 -1.44 -15.81 -0.54
N ILE A 203 -1.39 -14.67 -1.24
CA ILE A 203 -2.15 -14.44 -2.48
C ILE A 203 -1.15 -14.31 -3.64
N LEU A 204 -1.23 -15.22 -4.60
CA LEU A 204 -0.39 -15.29 -5.79
C LEU A 204 -1.22 -14.93 -7.03
N ALA A 205 -0.82 -13.91 -7.79
CA ALA A 205 -1.52 -13.57 -9.02
C ALA A 205 -1.16 -14.49 -10.19
N ASP A 206 -2.15 -14.80 -11.02
CA ASP A 206 -1.90 -15.23 -12.39
C ASP A 206 -1.37 -14.08 -13.26
N GLN A 207 -1.14 -14.35 -14.55
CA GLN A 207 -0.56 -13.36 -15.47
C GLN A 207 -1.56 -13.00 -16.55
N TYR A 208 -1.92 -11.72 -16.61
CA TYR A 208 -2.80 -11.20 -17.65
C TYR A 208 -2.06 -11.09 -19.00
N GLN A 209 -2.83 -11.21 -20.07
CA GLN A 209 -2.38 -10.85 -21.41
C GLN A 209 -2.51 -9.32 -21.55
N PRO A 210 -1.47 -8.57 -21.97
CA PRO A 210 -1.45 -7.11 -21.81
C PRO A 210 -2.01 -6.32 -23.01
N ALA A 211 -2.36 -6.93 -24.14
CA ALA A 211 -2.59 -6.20 -25.39
C ALA A 211 -3.92 -6.58 -26.06
N PRO A 212 -4.82 -5.62 -26.31
CA PRO A 212 -6.15 -5.91 -26.81
C PRO A 212 -6.13 -6.47 -28.24
N SER A 213 -7.22 -7.13 -28.61
CA SER A 213 -7.40 -7.79 -29.91
C SER A 213 -7.05 -6.92 -31.13
N ILE A 214 -7.33 -5.61 -31.08
CA ILE A 214 -6.99 -4.66 -32.15
C ILE A 214 -5.48 -4.49 -32.39
N ALA A 215 -4.64 -4.69 -31.38
CA ALA A 215 -3.17 -4.58 -31.51
C ALA A 215 -2.51 -5.90 -31.98
N LEU A 216 -3.14 -7.03 -31.66
CA LEU A 216 -2.59 -8.37 -31.94
C LEU A 216 -3.21 -9.05 -33.16
N GLY A 217 -4.43 -8.69 -33.56
CA GLY A 217 -5.15 -9.35 -34.64
C GLY A 217 -5.26 -10.87 -34.39
N PRO A 218 -4.82 -11.73 -35.34
CA PRO A 218 -4.98 -13.17 -35.22
C PRO A 218 -4.24 -13.78 -34.01
N ASN A 219 -3.12 -13.20 -33.57
CA ASN A 219 -2.34 -13.71 -32.44
C ASN A 219 -3.00 -13.47 -31.06
N TYR A 220 -4.11 -12.72 -30.99
CA TYR A 220 -4.81 -12.46 -29.73
C TYR A 220 -5.30 -13.76 -29.08
N ALA A 221 -5.94 -14.66 -29.85
CA ALA A 221 -6.45 -15.92 -29.32
C ALA A 221 -5.34 -16.86 -28.81
N GLN A 222 -4.18 -16.85 -29.47
CA GLN A 222 -2.99 -17.61 -29.09
C GLN A 222 -2.42 -17.13 -27.74
N LEU A 223 -2.31 -15.82 -27.55
CA LEU A 223 -1.82 -15.23 -26.30
C LEU A 223 -2.84 -15.31 -25.15
N MET A 224 -4.14 -15.22 -25.44
CA MET A 224 -5.19 -15.49 -24.45
C MET A 224 -5.18 -16.97 -24.00
N THR A 225 -4.94 -17.90 -24.93
CA THR A 225 -4.73 -19.32 -24.59
C THR A 225 -3.50 -19.50 -23.70
N ALA A 226 -2.40 -18.81 -24.00
CA ALA A 226 -1.20 -18.85 -23.16
C ALA A 226 -1.44 -18.30 -21.74
N ALA A 227 -2.19 -17.21 -21.59
CA ALA A 227 -2.57 -16.66 -20.28
C ALA A 227 -3.48 -17.61 -19.49
N ALA A 228 -4.46 -18.27 -20.14
CA ALA A 228 -5.28 -19.29 -19.50
C ALA A 228 -4.44 -20.48 -19.00
N ARG A 229 -3.47 -20.96 -19.81
CA ARG A 229 -2.53 -22.01 -19.41
C ARG A 229 -1.61 -21.59 -18.25
N MET A 230 -1.23 -20.32 -18.21
CA MET A 230 -0.48 -19.75 -17.08
C MET A 230 -1.34 -19.75 -15.81
N THR A 231 -2.61 -19.38 -15.91
CA THR A 231 -3.58 -19.45 -14.79
C THR A 231 -3.69 -20.87 -14.23
N THR A 232 -3.89 -21.88 -15.08
CA THR A 232 -3.92 -23.30 -14.67
C THR A 232 -2.61 -23.76 -14.00
N THR A 233 -1.47 -23.24 -14.45
CA THR A 233 -0.17 -23.53 -13.84
C THR A 233 -0.06 -22.90 -12.45
N VAL A 234 -0.51 -21.66 -12.30
CA VAL A 234 -0.54 -20.93 -11.02
C VAL A 234 -1.48 -21.59 -10.01
N GLU A 235 -2.67 -22.04 -10.45
CA GLU A 235 -3.60 -22.85 -9.66
C GLU A 235 -2.96 -24.15 -9.18
N SER A 236 -2.25 -24.87 -10.06
CA SER A 236 -1.58 -26.12 -9.73
C SER A 236 -0.47 -25.92 -8.69
N VAL A 237 0.36 -24.88 -8.84
CA VAL A 237 1.40 -24.51 -7.87
C VAL A 237 0.78 -24.11 -6.53
N ALA A 238 -0.25 -23.25 -6.53
CA ALA A 238 -0.93 -22.81 -5.32
C ALA A 238 -1.56 -23.98 -4.57
N ALA A 239 -2.29 -24.85 -5.28
CA ALA A 239 -2.90 -26.06 -4.71
C ALA A 239 -1.86 -27.00 -4.07
N SER A 240 -0.68 -27.15 -4.67
CA SER A 240 0.40 -27.99 -4.13
C SER A 240 0.99 -27.48 -2.79
N MET A 241 0.84 -26.18 -2.52
CA MET A 241 1.41 -25.50 -1.33
C MET A 241 0.35 -25.05 -0.31
N ASN A 242 -0.93 -25.14 -0.67
CA ASN A 242 -2.07 -24.79 0.16
C ASN A 242 -2.26 -25.79 1.32
N ARG A 243 -2.58 -25.29 2.51
CA ARG A 243 -2.85 -26.10 3.70
C ARG A 243 -3.91 -25.45 4.57
N GLU A 244 -4.57 -26.25 5.40
CA GLU A 244 -5.47 -25.74 6.44
C GLU A 244 -4.72 -24.78 7.38
N GLY A 245 -5.35 -23.65 7.74
CA GLY A 245 -4.76 -22.60 8.56
C GLY A 245 -3.78 -21.65 7.85
N ALA A 246 -3.11 -22.07 6.77
CA ALA A 246 -2.13 -21.23 6.04
C ALA A 246 -2.37 -21.28 4.50
N PRO A 247 -3.45 -20.65 4.01
CA PRO A 247 -3.87 -20.83 2.63
C PRO A 247 -2.92 -20.16 1.62
N VAL A 248 -2.89 -20.73 0.41
CA VAL A 248 -2.32 -20.10 -0.79
C VAL A 248 -3.46 -19.92 -1.78
N ARG A 249 -3.88 -18.66 -2.00
CA ARG A 249 -5.01 -18.29 -2.85
C ARG A 249 -4.49 -17.73 -4.18
N VAL A 250 -5.18 -18.05 -5.28
CA VAL A 250 -4.88 -17.46 -6.60
C VAL A 250 -5.68 -16.19 -6.80
N ALA A 251 -5.01 -15.09 -7.12
CA ALA A 251 -5.64 -13.89 -7.65
C ALA A 251 -5.78 -14.03 -9.16
N HIS A 252 -7.00 -14.31 -9.61
CA HIS A 252 -7.37 -14.41 -11.01
C HIS A 252 -7.46 -13.00 -11.64
N VAL A 253 -6.31 -12.42 -11.95
CA VAL A 253 -6.17 -11.09 -12.57
C VAL A 253 -6.42 -11.19 -14.07
N ALA A 254 -5.98 -12.27 -14.72
CA ALA A 254 -6.06 -12.48 -16.16
C ALA A 254 -7.49 -12.35 -16.70
N GLU A 255 -8.48 -12.97 -16.04
CA GLU A 255 -9.89 -12.85 -16.42
C GLU A 255 -10.47 -11.43 -16.28
N ARG A 256 -9.91 -10.61 -15.37
CA ARG A 256 -10.37 -9.22 -15.17
C ARG A 256 -9.79 -8.26 -16.21
N PHE A 257 -8.76 -8.66 -16.93
CA PHE A 257 -8.11 -7.89 -18.00
C PHE A 257 -8.62 -8.28 -19.40
N ALA A 258 -9.04 -9.53 -19.57
CA ALA A 258 -9.56 -10.07 -20.82
C ALA A 258 -10.63 -9.18 -21.49
N GLY A 259 -10.36 -8.75 -22.72
CA GLY A 259 -11.24 -7.91 -23.55
C GLY A 259 -11.27 -6.42 -23.19
N VAL A 260 -10.53 -5.98 -22.15
CA VAL A 260 -10.47 -4.58 -21.70
C VAL A 260 -9.02 -4.06 -21.52
N GLU A 261 -8.03 -4.81 -22.02
CA GLU A 261 -6.60 -4.63 -21.80
C GLU A 261 -6.12 -3.22 -22.16
N GLY A 262 -6.62 -2.67 -23.26
CA GLY A 262 -6.26 -1.33 -23.76
C GLY A 262 -6.70 -0.17 -22.87
N SER A 263 -7.51 -0.42 -21.83
CA SER A 263 -7.83 0.57 -20.78
C SER A 263 -7.06 0.32 -19.47
N LEU A 264 -6.62 -0.92 -19.25
CA LEU A 264 -5.99 -1.38 -18.02
C LEU A 264 -4.46 -1.44 -18.13
N THR A 265 -3.88 -1.24 -19.31
CA THR A 265 -2.43 -1.24 -19.57
C THR A 265 -2.02 -0.04 -20.42
N HIS A 266 -0.73 0.31 -20.38
CA HIS A 266 -0.15 1.38 -21.22
C HIS A 266 0.19 0.94 -22.65
N ILE A 267 -0.41 -0.15 -23.13
CA ILE A 267 -0.06 -0.77 -24.42
C ILE A 267 -0.57 0.04 -25.63
N ILE A 268 -1.64 0.82 -25.42
CA ILE A 268 -2.18 1.80 -26.36
C ILE A 268 -2.13 3.15 -25.65
N GLY A 269 -1.21 4.04 -26.07
CA GLY A 269 -1.02 5.33 -25.43
C GLY A 269 -0.05 6.25 -26.18
N ILE A 270 0.17 7.44 -25.65
CA ILE A 270 1.14 8.41 -26.18
C ILE A 270 2.53 8.02 -25.68
N GLY A 271 3.29 7.26 -26.48
CA GLY A 271 4.65 6.84 -26.13
C GLY A 271 5.08 5.57 -26.84
N LYS A 272 6.05 4.86 -26.26
CA LYS A 272 6.32 3.46 -26.61
C LYS A 272 5.28 2.58 -25.90
N ALA A 273 4.77 1.56 -26.59
CA ALA A 273 3.84 0.60 -26.01
C ALA A 273 4.47 -0.10 -24.80
N ASP A 274 3.73 -0.17 -23.70
CA ASP A 274 4.21 -0.71 -22.44
C ASP A 274 3.13 -1.62 -21.80
N PHE A 275 3.52 -2.79 -21.32
CA PHE A 275 2.59 -3.82 -20.81
C PHE A 275 2.19 -3.63 -19.34
N HIS A 276 2.77 -2.67 -18.63
CA HIS A 276 2.45 -2.41 -17.22
C HIS A 276 1.03 -1.86 -17.07
N PRO A 277 0.37 -2.10 -15.91
CA PRO A 277 -0.98 -1.62 -15.66
C PRO A 277 -1.07 -0.10 -15.65
N THR A 278 -2.20 0.44 -16.10
CA THR A 278 -2.60 1.81 -15.77
C THR A 278 -3.07 1.89 -14.32
N GLN A 279 -3.30 3.09 -13.80
CA GLN A 279 -4.03 3.30 -12.53
C GLN A 279 -5.39 2.56 -12.46
N LEU A 280 -6.08 2.31 -13.59
CA LEU A 280 -7.29 1.47 -13.63
C LEU A 280 -6.94 -0.03 -13.54
N GLY A 281 -5.88 -0.47 -14.22
CA GLY A 281 -5.37 -1.84 -14.10
C GLY A 281 -4.91 -2.17 -12.68
N TYR A 282 -4.20 -1.26 -12.02
CA TYR A 282 -3.81 -1.39 -10.62
C TYR A 282 -5.01 -1.42 -9.66
N GLU A 283 -6.08 -0.67 -9.93
CA GLU A 283 -7.33 -0.83 -9.18
C GLU A 283 -7.97 -2.21 -9.40
N LYS A 284 -7.98 -2.71 -10.65
CA LYS A 284 -8.50 -4.06 -10.94
C LYS A 284 -7.72 -5.16 -10.23
N ILE A 285 -6.39 -5.06 -10.18
CA ILE A 285 -5.55 -5.98 -9.40
C ILE A 285 -5.89 -5.86 -7.91
N ALA A 286 -5.87 -4.65 -7.33
CA ALA A 286 -6.17 -4.43 -5.92
C ALA A 286 -7.55 -4.96 -5.51
N ARG A 287 -8.54 -4.83 -6.39
CA ARG A 287 -9.89 -5.34 -6.22
C ARG A 287 -9.93 -6.86 -6.10
N VAL A 288 -9.25 -7.61 -6.97
CA VAL A 288 -9.17 -9.08 -6.87
C VAL A 288 -8.53 -9.51 -5.56
N PHE A 289 -7.42 -8.87 -5.16
CA PHE A 289 -6.72 -9.19 -3.91
C PHE A 289 -7.58 -8.87 -2.67
N ALA A 290 -8.31 -7.75 -2.66
CA ALA A 290 -9.20 -7.38 -1.56
C ALA A 290 -10.45 -8.27 -1.48
N GLU A 291 -11.08 -8.58 -2.63
CA GLU A 291 -12.19 -9.54 -2.74
C GLU A 291 -11.77 -10.92 -2.19
N LEU A 292 -10.53 -11.37 -2.46
CA LEU A 292 -10.00 -12.62 -1.92
C LEU A 292 -9.66 -12.58 -0.43
N GLN A 293 -9.22 -11.44 0.12
CA GLN A 293 -8.82 -11.33 1.52
C GLN A 293 -9.99 -11.05 2.45
N TRP A 294 -10.87 -10.12 2.06
CA TRP A 294 -11.93 -9.55 2.90
C TRP A 294 -13.34 -9.72 2.33
N GLY A 295 -13.49 -10.24 1.10
CA GLY A 295 -14.79 -10.45 0.44
C GLY A 295 -15.35 -9.24 -0.29
N GLU A 296 -14.68 -8.09 -0.23
CA GLU A 296 -15.11 -6.83 -0.86
C GLU A 296 -13.94 -5.94 -1.28
N TYR A 297 -14.20 -4.99 -2.18
CA TYR A 297 -13.34 -3.82 -2.42
C TYR A 297 -14.19 -2.55 -2.32
N ARG A 298 -13.77 -1.65 -1.45
CA ARG A 298 -14.55 -0.49 -1.02
C ARG A 298 -14.01 0.81 -1.60
N THR A 299 -14.91 1.59 -2.18
CA THR A 299 -14.64 2.94 -2.67
C THR A 299 -15.34 3.96 -1.77
N PRO A 300 -14.65 5.00 -1.27
CA PRO A 300 -15.30 6.06 -0.49
C PRO A 300 -16.34 6.82 -1.33
N ALA A 301 -17.32 7.42 -0.65
CA ALA A 301 -18.38 8.20 -1.31
C ALA A 301 -17.85 9.47 -2.01
N VAL A 302 -16.73 10.03 -1.55
CA VAL A 302 -16.04 11.15 -2.21
C VAL A 302 -15.16 10.62 -3.33
N ALA A 303 -15.68 10.64 -4.56
CA ALA A 303 -14.92 10.21 -5.74
C ALA A 303 -13.66 11.06 -5.97
N VAL A 304 -12.61 10.44 -6.52
CA VAL A 304 -11.31 11.10 -6.83
C VAL A 304 -11.49 12.32 -7.76
N MET A 305 -12.49 12.28 -8.64
CA MET A 305 -12.83 13.37 -9.57
C MET A 305 -13.63 14.53 -8.94
N THR A 306 -13.92 14.48 -7.64
CA THR A 306 -14.59 15.60 -6.95
C THR A 306 -13.66 16.82 -6.83
N PRO A 307 -14.18 18.06 -6.93
CA PRO A 307 -13.37 19.26 -6.74
C PRO A 307 -12.61 19.25 -5.42
N SER A 308 -11.41 19.83 -5.39
CA SER A 308 -10.57 19.92 -4.17
C SER A 308 -11.24 20.67 -3.00
N SER A 309 -12.28 21.46 -3.28
CA SER A 309 -13.14 22.11 -2.30
C SER A 309 -14.18 21.19 -1.63
N ALA A 310 -14.46 20.01 -2.19
CA ALA A 310 -15.33 19.03 -1.56
C ALA A 310 -14.71 18.53 -0.24
N PRO A 311 -15.48 18.37 0.85
CA PRO A 311 -14.99 17.76 2.08
C PRO A 311 -14.44 16.35 1.83
N MET A 312 -13.37 15.96 2.53
CA MET A 312 -12.83 14.60 2.47
C MET A 312 -13.80 13.56 3.08
N SER A 313 -13.66 12.29 2.71
CA SER A 313 -14.35 11.20 3.40
C SER A 313 -13.68 10.87 4.75
N ILE A 314 -14.46 10.30 5.67
CA ILE A 314 -13.99 9.86 7.00
C ILE A 314 -14.50 8.43 7.23
N VAL A 315 -13.59 7.51 7.50
CA VAL A 315 -13.86 6.12 7.85
C VAL A 315 -13.42 5.90 9.30
N VAL A 316 -14.32 5.44 10.16
CA VAL A 316 -14.03 5.15 11.57
C VAL A 316 -14.42 3.71 11.87
N LYS A 317 -13.48 2.88 12.34
CA LYS A 317 -13.69 1.43 12.55
C LYS A 317 -14.31 0.74 11.32
N GLY A 318 -13.80 1.07 10.13
CA GLY A 318 -14.34 0.56 8.87
C GLY A 318 -15.68 1.14 8.42
N ILE A 319 -16.33 2.05 9.16
CA ILE A 319 -17.62 2.65 8.78
C ILE A 319 -17.40 4.06 8.24
N GLU A 320 -17.84 4.34 7.00
CA GLU A 320 -17.79 5.69 6.43
C GLU A 320 -18.87 6.58 7.06
N LEU A 321 -18.47 7.73 7.62
CA LEU A 321 -19.34 8.60 8.40
C LEU A 321 -20.10 9.61 7.53
N ASN A 322 -21.37 9.33 7.27
CA ASN A 322 -22.28 10.33 6.71
C ASN A 322 -22.82 11.29 7.80
N THR A 323 -21.98 12.22 8.25
CA THR A 323 -22.35 13.28 9.21
C THR A 323 -22.78 14.60 8.54
N PRO A 324 -23.69 15.40 9.12
CA PRO A 324 -23.89 16.80 8.73
C PRO A 324 -22.70 17.72 9.09
N ASN A 325 -21.89 17.37 10.10
CA ASN A 325 -20.71 18.16 10.49
C ASN A 325 -19.52 17.78 9.59
N LYS A 326 -19.57 18.20 8.32
CA LYS A 326 -18.56 17.84 7.31
C LYS A 326 -17.15 18.27 7.74
N PRO A 327 -16.11 17.50 7.37
CA PRO A 327 -14.72 17.87 7.67
C PRO A 327 -14.33 19.18 6.96
N ILE A 328 -13.42 19.92 7.57
CA ILE A 328 -12.99 21.24 7.10
C ILE A 328 -11.50 21.22 6.78
N LEU A 329 -11.15 21.61 5.55
CA LEU A 329 -9.78 21.93 5.17
C LEU A 329 -9.48 23.38 5.52
N LYS A 330 -8.53 23.62 6.43
CA LYS A 330 -8.11 24.96 6.87
C LYS A 330 -6.59 25.01 6.96
N ASN A 331 -5.97 25.97 6.27
CA ASN A 331 -4.52 26.13 6.20
C ASN A 331 -3.77 24.84 5.76
N GLY A 332 -4.35 24.07 4.84
CA GLY A 332 -3.78 22.79 4.38
C GLY A 332 -4.00 21.59 5.32
N GLN A 333 -4.65 21.77 6.46
CA GLN A 333 -4.91 20.71 7.43
C GLN A 333 -6.40 20.38 7.52
N ASN A 334 -6.73 19.08 7.62
CA ASN A 334 -8.10 18.61 7.77
C ASN A 334 -8.52 18.52 9.24
N PHE A 335 -9.71 19.05 9.54
CA PHE A 335 -10.34 19.06 10.86
C PHE A 335 -11.64 18.27 10.86
N LEU A 336 -11.86 17.50 11.93
CA LEU A 336 -13.05 16.69 12.14
C LEU A 336 -13.90 17.21 13.29
N ALA A 337 -15.21 17.02 13.22
CA ALA A 337 -16.09 17.23 14.36
C ALA A 337 -15.84 16.14 15.42
N LEU A 338 -15.36 16.54 16.60
CA LEU A 338 -14.96 15.64 17.68
C LEU A 338 -16.05 14.64 18.04
N LYS A 339 -17.27 15.15 18.24
CA LYS A 339 -18.42 14.36 18.72
C LYS A 339 -18.76 13.19 17.79
N ASP A 340 -18.59 13.35 16.49
CA ASP A 340 -18.99 12.33 15.52
C ASP A 340 -17.98 11.16 15.53
N VAL A 341 -16.69 11.48 15.62
CA VAL A 341 -15.63 10.46 15.79
C VAL A 341 -15.79 9.73 17.12
N LEU A 342 -16.06 10.46 18.22
CA LEU A 342 -16.28 9.85 19.53
C LEU A 342 -17.50 8.91 19.52
N ASN A 343 -18.64 9.35 18.97
CA ASN A 343 -19.82 8.51 18.81
C ASN A 343 -19.50 7.23 18.01
N ALA A 344 -18.77 7.35 16.90
CA ALA A 344 -18.42 6.22 16.03
C ALA A 344 -17.47 5.19 16.69
N VAL A 345 -16.55 5.63 17.57
CA VAL A 345 -15.71 4.70 18.35
C VAL A 345 -16.36 4.19 19.65
N GLY A 346 -17.55 4.69 20.01
CA GLY A 346 -18.22 4.39 21.29
C GLY A 346 -17.65 5.14 22.50
N ALA A 347 -16.93 6.24 22.27
CA ALA A 347 -16.35 7.09 23.31
C ALA A 347 -17.34 8.16 23.78
N THR A 348 -17.17 8.62 25.02
CA THR A 348 -17.94 9.76 25.56
C THR A 348 -17.02 10.94 25.88
N GLY A 349 -17.52 12.15 25.60
CA GLY A 349 -16.84 13.41 25.93
C GLY A 349 -17.74 14.30 26.77
N LYS A 350 -17.20 14.84 27.86
CA LYS A 350 -17.84 15.86 28.71
C LYS A 350 -17.29 17.24 28.36
N TRP A 351 -18.17 18.19 28.10
CA TRP A 351 -17.81 19.59 27.86
C TRP A 351 -17.86 20.42 29.15
N ASP A 352 -16.92 21.34 29.33
CA ASP A 352 -16.92 22.36 30.38
C ASP A 352 -16.87 23.76 29.75
N ASN A 353 -17.92 24.55 30.00
CA ASN A 353 -18.06 25.93 29.53
C ASN A 353 -17.13 26.92 30.25
N LYS A 354 -16.68 26.64 31.49
CA LYS A 354 -15.83 27.55 32.25
C LYS A 354 -14.41 27.59 31.71
N THR A 355 -13.93 26.46 31.21
CA THR A 355 -12.58 26.27 30.68
C THR A 355 -12.55 26.13 29.15
N SER A 356 -13.71 26.16 28.49
CA SER A 356 -13.88 25.90 27.06
C SER A 356 -13.15 24.64 26.61
N SER A 357 -13.41 23.52 27.29
CA SER A 357 -12.67 22.27 27.06
C SER A 357 -13.54 21.02 27.05
N ALA A 358 -13.18 20.07 26.18
CA ALA A 358 -13.74 18.72 26.14
C ALA A 358 -12.83 17.75 26.91
N THR A 359 -13.38 17.00 27.86
CA THR A 359 -12.72 15.88 28.55
C THR A 359 -13.27 14.56 28.02
N ILE A 360 -12.40 13.71 27.50
CA ILE A 360 -12.72 12.45 26.82
C ILE A 360 -12.11 11.30 27.62
N LEU A 361 -12.86 10.23 27.82
CA LEU A 361 -12.33 8.98 28.38
C LEU A 361 -12.40 7.90 27.29
N TYR A 362 -11.25 7.29 26.96
CA TYR A 362 -11.18 6.20 25.99
C TYR A 362 -9.98 5.28 26.23
N GLY A 363 -10.17 3.96 26.22
CA GLY A 363 -9.06 2.99 26.32
C GLY A 363 -8.16 3.20 27.54
N GLY A 364 -8.72 3.60 28.68
CA GLY A 364 -7.97 3.97 29.90
C GLY A 364 -7.27 5.34 29.85
N ARG A 365 -7.29 6.05 28.71
CA ARG A 365 -6.75 7.41 28.56
C ARG A 365 -7.81 8.45 28.92
N THR A 366 -7.39 9.49 29.66
CA THR A 366 -8.16 10.72 29.89
C THR A 366 -7.54 11.85 29.09
N VAL A 367 -8.28 12.41 28.13
CA VAL A 367 -7.80 13.47 27.24
C VAL A 367 -8.59 14.76 27.46
N VAL A 368 -7.92 15.86 27.76
CA VAL A 368 -8.55 17.20 27.86
C VAL A 368 -8.09 18.07 26.71
N ILE A 369 -9.03 18.52 25.88
CA ILE A 369 -8.81 19.39 24.72
C ILE A 369 -9.43 20.76 25.02
N THR A 370 -8.60 21.78 25.19
CA THR A 370 -9.04 23.17 25.39
C THR A 370 -9.03 23.92 24.06
N ILE A 371 -10.12 24.65 23.75
CA ILE A 371 -10.23 25.44 22.53
C ILE A 371 -9.14 26.52 22.47
N GLY A 372 -8.49 26.65 21.31
CA GLY A 372 -7.41 27.63 21.09
C GLY A 372 -6.07 27.28 21.75
N ALA A 373 -5.99 26.23 22.57
CA ALA A 373 -4.73 25.82 23.21
C ALA A 373 -3.79 25.09 22.24
N LYS A 374 -2.48 25.35 22.37
CA LYS A 374 -1.42 24.63 21.65
C LYS A 374 -1.03 23.29 22.30
N ASN A 375 -1.68 22.92 23.40
CA ASN A 375 -1.44 21.65 24.10
C ASN A 375 -2.79 21.02 24.45
N ILE A 376 -2.86 19.69 24.34
CA ILE A 376 -3.89 18.86 24.99
C ILE A 376 -3.30 18.27 26.27
N LYS A 377 -4.14 17.81 27.20
CA LYS A 377 -3.68 16.98 28.32
C LYS A 377 -4.00 15.53 28.06
N VAL A 378 -3.01 14.64 28.12
CA VAL A 378 -3.19 13.18 28.05
C VAL A 378 -2.75 12.60 29.38
N ASN A 379 -3.67 11.96 30.11
CA ASN A 379 -3.44 11.44 31.47
C ASN A 379 -2.84 12.51 32.42
N GLY A 380 -3.28 13.76 32.27
CA GLY A 380 -2.81 14.92 33.03
C GLY A 380 -1.55 15.60 32.48
N GLN A 381 -0.76 14.93 31.63
CA GLN A 381 0.47 15.47 31.03
C GLN A 381 0.16 16.34 29.81
N ASN A 382 0.84 17.47 29.68
CA ASN A 382 0.69 18.33 28.50
C ASN A 382 1.37 17.69 27.27
N VAL A 383 0.65 17.60 26.16
CA VAL A 383 1.17 17.14 24.87
C VAL A 383 0.88 18.21 23.82
N ALA A 384 1.91 18.62 23.07
CA ALA A 384 1.79 19.67 22.06
C ALA A 384 0.94 19.21 20.87
N ILE A 385 0.20 20.15 20.30
CA ILE A 385 -0.49 20.01 19.01
C ILE A 385 -0.16 21.20 18.11
N ASP A 386 0.23 20.94 16.86
CA ASP A 386 0.69 21.97 15.94
C ASP A 386 -0.38 23.01 15.60
N THR A 387 -1.66 22.61 15.68
CA THR A 387 -2.79 23.49 15.38
C THR A 387 -3.93 23.28 16.38
N PRO A 388 -4.37 24.33 17.09
CA PRO A 388 -5.41 24.20 18.10
C PRO A 388 -6.76 23.72 17.57
N ALA A 389 -7.50 23.02 18.44
CA ALA A 389 -8.93 22.79 18.25
C ALA A 389 -9.71 24.13 18.30
N PHE A 390 -10.78 24.23 17.51
CA PHE A 390 -11.63 25.43 17.44
C PHE A 390 -13.12 25.07 17.49
N LEU A 391 -13.96 26.08 17.76
CA LEU A 391 -15.42 25.95 17.64
C LEU A 391 -15.85 26.35 16.23
N GLN A 392 -16.49 25.42 15.53
CA GLN A 392 -17.12 25.65 14.25
C GLN A 392 -18.63 25.73 14.44
N LYS A 393 -19.26 26.79 13.93
CA LYS A 393 -20.71 26.87 13.87
C LYS A 393 -21.26 25.97 12.77
N VAL A 394 -22.17 25.05 13.13
CA VAL A 394 -22.90 24.16 12.22
C VAL A 394 -24.40 24.33 12.50
N GLY A 395 -25.10 25.01 11.59
CA GLY A 395 -26.48 25.42 11.81
C GLY A 395 -26.60 26.40 12.97
N LYS A 396 -27.28 25.99 14.05
CA LYS A 396 -27.49 26.79 15.26
C LYS A 396 -26.55 26.45 16.42
N GLU A 397 -25.71 25.42 16.27
CA GLU A 397 -24.83 24.92 17.34
C GLU A 397 -23.35 25.12 17.02
N ASP A 398 -22.54 25.35 18.04
CA ASP A 398 -21.08 25.30 17.93
C ASP A 398 -20.58 23.88 18.21
N LYS A 399 -19.66 23.40 17.35
CA LYS A 399 -19.08 22.06 17.39
C LYS A 399 -17.57 22.17 17.59
N THR A 400 -17.00 21.37 18.48
CA THR A 400 -15.54 21.23 18.60
C THR A 400 -14.97 20.54 17.37
N TYR A 401 -14.10 21.25 16.63
CA TYR A 401 -13.33 20.71 15.53
C TYR A 401 -11.85 20.58 15.92
N LEU A 402 -11.24 19.44 15.65
CA LEU A 402 -9.83 19.15 15.93
C LEU A 402 -9.10 18.56 14.72
N PRO A 403 -7.78 18.75 14.60
CA PRO A 403 -7.00 18.14 13.52
C PRO A 403 -6.85 16.64 13.73
N LEU A 404 -6.68 15.90 12.64
CA LEU A 404 -6.45 14.44 12.64
C LEU A 404 -5.34 14.01 13.63
N ALA A 405 -4.24 14.75 13.70
CA ALA A 405 -3.13 14.46 14.60
C ALA A 405 -3.52 14.49 16.09
N ALA A 406 -4.49 15.34 16.50
CA ALA A 406 -4.92 15.40 17.89
C ALA A 406 -5.76 14.17 18.31
N LEU A 407 -6.40 13.48 17.35
CA LEU A 407 -7.05 12.19 17.60
C LEU A 407 -6.01 11.08 17.82
N ALA A 408 -4.98 11.02 16.96
CA ALA A 408 -3.90 10.04 17.08
C ALA A 408 -3.11 10.23 18.39
N THR A 409 -2.52 11.42 18.58
CA THR A 409 -1.66 11.74 19.73
C THR A 409 -2.44 11.76 21.05
N GLY A 410 -3.71 12.16 21.04
CA GLY A 410 -4.54 12.24 22.23
C GLY A 410 -5.12 10.89 22.66
N LEU A 411 -5.91 10.27 21.78
CA LEU A 411 -6.71 9.08 22.10
C LEU A 411 -5.95 7.77 21.82
N GLY A 412 -4.85 7.83 21.06
CA GLY A 412 -4.04 6.68 20.65
C GLY A 412 -4.64 5.88 19.50
N PHE A 413 -5.52 6.50 18.70
CA PHE A 413 -6.05 5.94 17.46
C PHE A 413 -4.93 5.86 16.41
N ASP A 414 -4.93 4.83 15.58
CA ASP A 414 -4.24 4.88 14.30
C ASP A 414 -5.04 5.75 13.33
N VAL A 415 -4.43 6.85 12.87
CA VAL A 415 -5.05 7.79 11.95
C VAL A 415 -4.23 7.87 10.67
N LYS A 416 -4.79 7.33 9.59
CA LYS A 416 -4.19 7.32 8.25
C LYS A 416 -4.96 8.27 7.34
N TYR A 417 -4.29 8.81 6.33
CA TYR A 417 -4.92 9.63 5.30
C TYR A 417 -4.43 9.21 3.93
N SER A 418 -5.35 8.77 3.09
CA SER A 418 -5.08 8.60 1.66
C SER A 418 -5.35 9.91 0.94
N GLY A 419 -4.32 10.45 0.29
CA GLY A 419 -4.47 11.59 -0.62
C GLY A 419 -5.20 11.22 -1.91
N GLN A 420 -5.07 9.97 -2.36
CA GLN A 420 -5.66 9.46 -3.60
C GLN A 420 -7.17 9.25 -3.44
N LEU A 421 -7.58 8.57 -2.36
CA LEU A 421 -8.99 8.39 -1.99
C LEU A 421 -9.59 9.62 -1.29
N ARG A 422 -8.81 10.67 -1.02
CA ARG A 422 -9.20 11.84 -0.22
C ARG A 422 -9.96 11.45 1.05
N THR A 423 -9.42 10.49 1.79
CA THR A 423 -10.11 9.80 2.89
C THR A 423 -9.22 9.67 4.11
N ALA A 424 -9.74 10.05 5.28
CA ALA A 424 -9.12 9.76 6.57
C ALA A 424 -9.68 8.47 7.17
N PHE A 425 -8.81 7.54 7.54
CA PHE A 425 -9.13 6.29 8.22
C PHE A 425 -8.73 6.39 9.69
N ILE A 426 -9.63 6.01 10.59
CA ILE A 426 -9.46 6.15 12.04
C ILE A 426 -9.80 4.81 12.68
N ASN A 427 -8.78 4.10 13.14
CA ASN A 427 -8.91 2.84 13.83
C ASN A 427 -8.49 3.03 15.30
N PRO A 428 -9.35 2.69 16.28
CA PRO A 428 -9.09 2.91 17.70
C PRO A 428 -7.89 2.10 18.23
#